data_AF-A0A1G1N5N6-F1
#
_entry.id   AF-A0A1G1N5N6-F1
#
_cell.length_a   1.000
_cell.length_b   1.000
_cell.length_c   1.000
_cell.angle_alpha   90.00
_cell.angle_beta   90.00
_cell.angle_gamma   90.00
#
_symmetry.space_group_name_H-M   'P 1'
#
loop_
_entity.id
_entity.type
_entity.pdbx_description
1 polymer ?
#
loop_
_entity_poly.entity_id
_entity_poly.type
_entity_poly.pdbx_seq_one_letter_code
_entity_poly.pdbx_strand_id
1 'polypeptide(L)'
;MKRQGLILAVAAVVLLLICPALGLAEGEVPAGISKNEEAPGKGLHKGWEQGKHKGWDKQELLELKEKEPEKFKEQVSEHRKKIKERLGELKEKDLRKYQKLTERIRQKRKERLLKLKQENPEKFKEIMESRREKFQQRLAKLKTEDPEKYQRIAKHREKMQELRKLKKEDPEKFREYLKNHPHLRGRLEEIKDRREDVRGRREDLKDRGVRDHGAGVGAGKGQGGAHRAGGPAPRGTGGKGKK
;
A
#
# COMPACT_ATOMS: atom_id res chain seq x y z
N MET A 1 34.56 -9.96 -15.75
CA MET A 1 33.24 -9.40 -16.14
C MET A 1 32.02 -10.00 -15.40
N LYS A 2 32.18 -10.70 -14.26
CA LYS A 2 31.06 -11.43 -13.58
C LYS A 2 30.32 -10.65 -12.46
N ARG A 3 30.69 -9.39 -12.16
CA ARG A 3 30.15 -8.65 -11.00
C ARG A 3 28.86 -7.88 -11.27
N GLN A 4 28.55 -7.56 -12.54
CA GLN A 4 27.33 -6.81 -12.88
C GLN A 4 26.06 -7.69 -12.82
N GLY A 5 26.17 -9.00 -13.08
CA GLY A 5 25.03 -9.93 -12.97
C GLY A 5 24.51 -10.11 -11.53
N LEU A 6 25.39 -9.98 -10.52
CA LEU A 6 25.01 -10.16 -9.11
C LEU A 6 24.19 -8.98 -8.57
N ILE A 7 24.46 -7.76 -9.04
CA ILE A 7 23.74 -6.54 -8.59
C ILE A 7 22.32 -6.51 -9.16
N LEU A 8 22.13 -6.93 -10.41
CA LEU A 8 20.80 -7.04 -11.02
C LEU A 8 19.93 -8.13 -10.35
N ALA A 9 20.53 -9.26 -9.95
CA ALA A 9 19.81 -10.32 -9.24
C ALA A 9 19.32 -9.90 -7.85
N VAL A 10 20.12 -9.13 -7.09
CA VAL A 10 19.74 -8.66 -5.74
C VAL A 10 18.65 -7.58 -5.80
N ALA A 11 18.68 -6.71 -6.82
CA ALA A 11 17.64 -5.68 -7.01
C ALA A 11 16.25 -6.28 -7.35
N ALA A 12 16.20 -7.39 -8.10
CA ALA A 12 14.96 -8.09 -8.42
C ALA A 12 14.31 -8.77 -7.20
N VAL A 13 15.12 -9.28 -6.26
CA VAL A 13 14.63 -9.94 -5.02
C VAL A 13 14.05 -8.93 -4.02
N VAL A 14 14.61 -7.72 -3.94
CA VAL A 14 14.08 -6.65 -3.06
C VAL A 14 12.77 -6.07 -3.61
N LEU A 15 12.59 -6.04 -4.94
CA LEU A 15 11.35 -5.56 -5.57
C LEU A 15 10.15 -6.51 -5.32
N LEU A 16 10.38 -7.82 -5.21
CA LEU A 16 9.36 -8.82 -4.88
C LEU A 16 8.90 -8.78 -3.40
N LEU A 17 9.76 -8.31 -2.49
CA LEU A 17 9.42 -8.15 -1.06
C LEU A 17 8.65 -6.86 -0.76
N ILE A 18 8.78 -5.83 -1.60
CA ILE A 18 8.17 -4.51 -1.38
C ILE A 18 6.85 -4.33 -2.15
N CYS A 19 6.59 -5.17 -3.16
CA CYS A 19 5.34 -5.20 -3.92
C CYS A 19 4.53 -6.47 -3.66
N PRO A 20 3.74 -6.58 -2.57
CA PRO A 20 2.79 -7.69 -2.41
C PRO A 20 1.63 -7.66 -3.43
N ALA A 21 1.65 -6.76 -4.42
CA ALA A 21 0.58 -6.53 -5.38
C ALA A 21 0.78 -7.22 -6.75
N LEU A 22 1.91 -7.90 -7.00
CA LEU A 22 2.21 -8.48 -8.33
C LEU A 22 2.15 -10.01 -8.41
N GLY A 23 1.68 -10.70 -7.37
CA GLY A 23 1.55 -12.16 -7.33
C GLY A 23 0.10 -12.64 -7.21
N LEU A 24 -0.78 -12.16 -8.10
CA LEU A 24 -2.04 -12.82 -8.47
C LEU A 24 -1.95 -13.18 -9.95
N ALA A 25 -0.98 -14.04 -10.27
CA ALA A 25 -1.00 -14.82 -11.51
C ALA A 25 -1.85 -16.07 -11.23
N GLU A 26 -2.95 -16.19 -11.98
CA GLU A 26 -3.48 -17.42 -12.59
C GLU A 26 -3.49 -18.72 -11.76
N GLY A 27 -3.67 -18.64 -10.45
CA GLY A 27 -4.15 -19.79 -9.69
C GLY A 27 -5.65 -19.90 -9.93
N GLU A 28 -6.08 -21.03 -10.52
CA GLU A 28 -7.48 -21.48 -10.48
C GLU A 28 -8.05 -21.18 -9.10
N VAL A 29 -9.19 -20.51 -9.07
CA VAL A 29 -9.89 -20.20 -7.84
C VAL A 29 -10.15 -21.55 -7.16
N PRO A 30 -9.58 -21.84 -5.98
CA PRO A 30 -9.76 -23.13 -5.34
C PRO A 30 -11.26 -23.39 -5.16
N ALA A 31 -11.71 -24.57 -5.58
CA ALA A 31 -13.08 -25.04 -5.38
C ALA A 31 -13.38 -25.01 -3.87
N GLY A 32 -14.19 -24.04 -3.45
CA GLY A 32 -14.40 -23.73 -2.03
C GLY A 32 -14.88 -22.31 -1.77
N ILE A 33 -14.73 -21.39 -2.72
CA ILE A 33 -15.38 -20.06 -2.67
C ILE A 33 -16.75 -20.14 -3.35
N SER A 34 -17.61 -21.02 -2.84
CA SER A 34 -19.02 -21.09 -3.21
C SER A 34 -19.82 -21.44 -1.95
N LYS A 35 -20.05 -20.43 -1.12
CA LYS A 35 -21.30 -20.26 -0.37
C LYS A 35 -21.34 -18.89 0.28
N ASN A 36 -22.51 -18.30 0.12
CA ASN A 36 -22.92 -17.01 0.66
C ASN A 36 -22.94 -17.10 2.19
N GLU A 37 -22.01 -16.40 2.84
CA GLU A 37 -22.30 -15.79 4.13
C GLU A 37 -22.17 -14.29 3.93
N GLU A 38 -23.32 -13.63 3.79
CA GLU A 38 -23.43 -12.19 3.89
C GLU A 38 -22.99 -11.78 5.28
N ALA A 39 -21.70 -11.47 5.43
CA ALA A 39 -21.20 -10.85 6.66
C ALA A 39 -21.98 -9.54 6.91
N PRO A 40 -22.73 -9.40 8.02
CA PRO A 40 -23.43 -8.18 8.36
C PRO A 40 -22.41 -7.16 8.87
N GLY A 41 -21.74 -6.48 7.95
CA GLY A 41 -20.65 -5.58 8.31
C GLY A 41 -19.85 -5.09 7.12
N LYS A 42 -20.38 -4.05 6.48
CA LYS A 42 -19.74 -3.16 5.49
C LYS A 42 -18.24 -2.98 5.76
N GLY A 43 -17.42 -3.88 5.23
CA GLY A 43 -15.98 -3.69 5.08
C GLY A 43 -15.66 -2.87 3.85
N LEU A 44 -16.54 -1.93 3.48
CA LEU A 44 -16.41 -1.13 2.28
C LEU A 44 -15.25 -0.16 2.49
N HIS A 45 -14.29 -0.25 1.57
CA HIS A 45 -13.31 0.79 1.45
C HIS A 45 -14.04 2.10 1.13
N LYS A 46 -14.05 3.10 2.03
CA LYS A 46 -14.64 4.44 1.80
C LYS A 46 -14.27 5.11 0.46
N GLY A 47 -13.23 4.65 -0.24
CA GLY A 47 -12.92 5.09 -1.61
C GLY A 47 -13.91 4.58 -2.68
N TRP A 48 -14.47 3.38 -2.52
CA TRP A 48 -15.48 2.82 -3.43
C TRP A 48 -16.88 3.36 -3.18
N GLU A 49 -17.16 3.90 -1.99
CA GLU A 49 -18.46 4.52 -1.67
C GLU A 49 -18.61 5.94 -2.23
N GLN A 50 -17.52 6.60 -2.62
CA GLN A 50 -17.56 8.01 -3.03
C GLN A 50 -17.94 8.25 -4.50
N GLY A 51 -18.31 7.21 -5.28
CA GLY A 51 -18.97 7.35 -6.60
C GLY A 51 -18.27 8.21 -7.66
N LYS A 52 -17.03 8.67 -7.40
CA LYS A 52 -16.30 9.66 -8.23
C LYS A 52 -14.90 9.19 -8.56
N HIS A 53 -14.71 7.89 -8.75
CA HIS A 53 -13.54 7.41 -9.47
C HIS A 53 -13.88 7.49 -10.96
N LYS A 54 -13.20 8.39 -11.70
CA LYS A 54 -13.19 8.38 -13.17
C LYS A 54 -12.79 6.98 -13.63
N GLY A 55 -13.74 6.12 -13.96
CA GLY A 55 -13.44 4.73 -14.23
C GLY A 55 -14.69 3.88 -14.32
N TRP A 56 -15.19 3.38 -13.18
CA TRP A 56 -16.20 2.32 -13.14
C TRP A 56 -17.23 2.58 -12.05
N ASP A 57 -18.51 2.36 -12.39
CA ASP A 57 -19.57 2.28 -11.39
C ASP A 57 -19.40 0.99 -10.58
N LYS A 58 -19.54 1.10 -9.26
CA LYS A 58 -19.46 -0.03 -8.36
C LYS A 58 -20.59 -1.03 -8.61
N GLN A 59 -21.80 -0.54 -8.94
CA GLN A 59 -22.95 -1.40 -9.17
C GLN A 59 -22.74 -2.22 -10.45
N GLU A 60 -22.33 -1.57 -11.54
CA GLU A 60 -22.01 -2.25 -12.81
C GLU A 60 -20.95 -3.35 -12.63
N LEU A 61 -19.91 -3.13 -11.82
CA LEU A 61 -18.89 -4.15 -11.56
C LEU A 61 -19.41 -5.34 -10.75
N LEU A 62 -20.33 -5.10 -9.82
CA LEU A 62 -20.95 -6.18 -9.04
C LEU A 62 -21.87 -7.00 -9.93
N GLU A 63 -22.70 -6.33 -10.74
CA GLU A 63 -23.54 -7.00 -11.73
C GLU A 63 -22.71 -7.78 -12.74
N LEU A 64 -21.61 -7.21 -13.25
CA LEU A 64 -20.72 -7.91 -14.17
C LEU A 64 -20.08 -9.13 -13.52
N LYS A 65 -19.73 -9.05 -12.23
CA LYS A 65 -19.17 -10.18 -11.49
C LYS A 65 -20.18 -11.31 -11.31
N GLU A 66 -21.45 -10.98 -11.13
CA GLU A 66 -22.54 -11.96 -10.95
C GLU A 66 -23.01 -12.55 -12.29
N LYS A 67 -23.23 -11.71 -13.30
CA LYS A 67 -23.73 -12.11 -14.62
C LYS A 67 -22.65 -12.76 -15.49
N GLU A 68 -21.44 -12.20 -15.51
CA GLU A 68 -20.37 -12.58 -16.44
C GLU A 68 -18.98 -12.57 -15.75
N PRO A 69 -18.72 -13.54 -14.85
CA PRO A 69 -17.52 -13.54 -14.00
C PRO A 69 -16.20 -13.58 -14.79
N GLU A 70 -16.20 -14.15 -16.00
CA GLU A 70 -15.03 -14.19 -16.88
C GLU A 70 -14.69 -12.82 -17.44
N LYS A 71 -15.68 -12.10 -18.00
CA LYS A 71 -15.48 -10.73 -18.49
C LYS A 71 -15.07 -9.80 -17.35
N PHE A 72 -15.62 -9.99 -16.15
CA PHE A 72 -15.18 -9.26 -14.97
C PHE A 72 -13.68 -9.50 -14.67
N LYS A 73 -13.22 -10.76 -14.68
CA LYS A 73 -11.80 -11.09 -14.46
C LYS A 73 -10.92 -10.45 -15.54
N GLU A 74 -11.33 -10.54 -16.80
CA GLU A 74 -10.61 -9.95 -17.93
C GLU A 74 -10.47 -8.44 -17.78
N GLN A 75 -11.59 -7.72 -17.59
CA GLN A 75 -11.57 -6.26 -17.40
C GLN A 75 -10.70 -5.85 -16.20
N VAL A 76 -10.81 -6.53 -15.06
CA VAL A 76 -9.96 -6.25 -13.88
C VAL A 76 -8.49 -6.50 -14.21
N SER A 77 -8.18 -7.53 -14.99
CA SER A 77 -6.81 -7.84 -15.41
C SER A 77 -6.24 -6.76 -16.32
N GLU A 78 -7.01 -6.30 -17.32
CA GLU A 78 -6.62 -5.21 -18.21
C GLU A 78 -6.40 -3.91 -17.45
N HIS A 79 -7.32 -3.56 -16.55
CA HIS A 79 -7.20 -2.37 -15.73
C HIS A 79 -5.93 -2.42 -14.87
N ARG A 80 -5.61 -3.58 -14.30
CA ARG A 80 -4.35 -3.80 -13.56
C ARG A 80 -3.13 -3.66 -14.47
N LYS A 81 -3.16 -4.18 -15.70
CA LYS A 81 -2.09 -4.02 -16.70
C LYS A 81 -1.86 -2.54 -17.03
N LYS A 82 -2.92 -1.80 -17.35
CA LYS A 82 -2.88 -0.34 -17.62
C LYS A 82 -2.31 0.46 -16.45
N ILE A 83 -2.69 0.13 -15.21
CA ILE A 83 -2.10 0.76 -14.01
C ILE A 83 -0.61 0.42 -13.90
N LYS A 84 -0.24 -0.84 -14.14
CA LYS A 84 1.15 -1.29 -14.06
C LYS A 84 2.03 -0.57 -15.08
N GLU A 85 1.57 -0.42 -16.32
CA GLU A 85 2.25 0.33 -17.38
C GLU A 85 2.43 1.79 -16.99
N ARG A 86 1.37 2.49 -16.58
CA ARG A 86 1.45 3.89 -16.11
C ARG A 86 2.43 4.06 -14.94
N LEU A 87 2.46 3.11 -14.01
CA LEU A 87 3.42 3.11 -12.91
C LEU A 87 4.84 2.82 -13.37
N GLY A 88 5.02 1.98 -14.39
CA GLY A 88 6.30 1.72 -15.05
C GLY A 88 6.83 2.98 -15.73
N GLU A 89 6.03 3.61 -16.58
CA GLU A 89 6.38 4.89 -17.22
C GLU A 89 6.70 5.98 -16.20
N LEU A 90 5.92 6.09 -15.10
CA LEU A 90 6.19 7.07 -14.06
C LEU A 90 7.53 6.80 -13.37
N LYS A 91 7.89 5.53 -13.19
CA LYS A 91 9.17 5.13 -12.58
C LYS A 91 10.36 5.51 -13.49
N GLU A 92 10.20 5.38 -14.80
CA GLU A 92 11.22 5.74 -15.79
C GLU A 92 11.34 7.26 -15.98
N LYS A 93 10.21 7.96 -16.11
CA LYS A 93 10.16 9.42 -16.35
C LYS A 93 10.52 10.23 -15.09
N ASP A 94 10.06 9.83 -13.90
CA ASP A 94 10.25 10.59 -12.66
C ASP A 94 10.24 9.68 -11.42
N LEU A 95 11.43 9.18 -11.06
CA LEU A 95 11.63 8.30 -9.92
C LEU A 95 11.16 8.94 -8.60
N ARG A 96 11.33 10.27 -8.43
CA ARG A 96 10.92 10.98 -7.21
C ARG A 96 9.40 11.01 -7.06
N LYS A 97 8.66 11.30 -8.14
CA LYS A 97 7.18 11.22 -8.13
C LYS A 97 6.69 9.80 -7.89
N TYR A 98 7.31 8.80 -8.52
CA TYR A 98 6.99 7.40 -8.28
C TYR A 98 7.17 7.02 -6.80
N GLN A 99 8.31 7.36 -6.20
CA GLN A 99 8.57 7.12 -4.77
C GLN A 99 7.51 7.79 -3.90
N LYS A 100 7.25 9.09 -4.08
CA LYS A 100 6.20 9.82 -3.33
C LYS A 100 4.82 9.18 -3.48
N LEU A 101 4.45 8.72 -4.68
CA LEU A 101 3.18 8.03 -4.92
C LEU A 101 3.12 6.71 -4.15
N THR A 102 4.16 5.87 -4.23
CA THR A 102 4.20 4.59 -3.53
C THR A 102 4.17 4.76 -2.00
N GLU A 103 4.86 5.77 -1.46
CA GLU A 103 4.82 6.11 -0.04
C GLU A 103 3.43 6.54 0.41
N ARG A 104 2.77 7.41 -0.35
CA ARG A 104 1.38 7.82 -0.09
C ARG A 104 0.43 6.61 -0.07
N ILE A 105 0.58 5.68 -1.01
CA ILE A 105 -0.22 4.44 -1.06
C ILE A 105 0.04 3.58 0.19
N ARG A 106 1.30 3.44 0.61
CA ARG A 106 1.68 2.69 1.82
C ARG A 106 1.10 3.32 3.08
N GLN A 107 1.19 4.65 3.20
CA GLN A 107 0.64 5.41 4.34
C GLN A 107 -0.87 5.22 4.45
N LYS A 108 -1.62 5.44 3.37
CA LYS A 108 -3.07 5.22 3.34
C LYS A 108 -3.43 3.78 3.72
N ARG A 109 -2.69 2.79 3.21
CA ARG A 109 -2.92 1.37 3.56
C ARG A 109 -2.70 1.11 5.06
N LYS A 110 -1.65 1.71 5.65
CA LYS A 110 -1.37 1.60 7.08
C LYS A 110 -2.47 2.24 7.91
N GLU A 111 -2.88 3.45 7.57
CA GLU A 111 -3.99 4.15 8.24
C GLU A 111 -5.29 3.35 8.20
N ARG A 112 -5.63 2.80 7.02
CA ARG A 112 -6.81 1.94 6.84
C ARG A 112 -6.76 0.70 7.73
N LEU A 113 -5.60 0.04 7.81
CA LEU A 113 -5.42 -1.12 8.70
C LEU A 113 -5.49 -0.74 10.18
N LEU A 114 -4.97 0.43 10.57
CA LEU A 114 -5.05 0.92 11.94
C LEU A 114 -6.49 1.27 12.32
N LYS A 115 -7.24 1.95 11.44
CA LYS A 115 -8.66 2.22 11.63
C LYS A 115 -9.44 0.91 11.75
N LEU A 116 -9.19 -0.05 10.85
CA LEU A 116 -9.84 -1.36 10.93
C LEU A 116 -9.55 -2.08 12.25
N LYS A 117 -8.30 -2.00 12.75
CA LYS A 117 -7.94 -2.57 14.05
C LYS A 117 -8.74 -1.95 15.22
N GLN A 118 -9.05 -0.66 15.13
CA GLN A 118 -9.81 0.06 16.16
C GLN A 118 -11.32 -0.18 16.03
N GLU A 119 -11.86 -0.11 14.81
CA GLU A 119 -13.29 -0.21 14.51
C GLU A 119 -13.80 -1.66 14.55
N ASN A 120 -13.02 -2.62 14.05
CA ASN A 120 -13.38 -4.04 14.00
C ASN A 120 -12.13 -4.94 14.18
N PRO A 121 -11.74 -5.26 15.42
CA PRO A 121 -10.53 -6.02 15.70
C PRO A 121 -10.58 -7.47 15.21
N GLU A 122 -11.77 -8.08 15.12
CA GLU A 122 -11.95 -9.45 14.63
C GLU A 122 -11.65 -9.56 13.15
N LYS A 123 -12.25 -8.68 12.33
CA LYS A 123 -11.95 -8.57 10.91
C LYS A 123 -10.48 -8.24 10.65
N PHE A 124 -9.86 -7.45 11.53
CA PHE A 124 -8.42 -7.21 11.45
C PHE A 124 -7.61 -8.50 11.68
N LYS A 125 -7.95 -9.31 12.70
CA LYS A 125 -7.31 -10.60 12.96
C LYS A 125 -7.45 -11.55 11.76
N GLU A 126 -8.66 -11.68 11.23
CA GLU A 126 -8.97 -12.50 10.05
C GLU A 126 -8.08 -12.11 8.85
N ILE A 127 -7.98 -10.81 8.54
CA ILE A 127 -7.09 -10.32 7.46
C ILE A 127 -5.62 -10.67 7.73
N MET A 128 -5.18 -10.61 8.98
CA MET A 128 -3.80 -10.93 9.35
C MET A 128 -3.51 -12.43 9.27
N GLU A 129 -4.48 -13.27 9.62
CA GLU A 129 -4.43 -14.73 9.49
C GLU A 129 -4.41 -15.16 8.02
N SER A 130 -5.34 -14.65 7.20
CA SER A 130 -5.35 -14.92 5.75
C SER A 130 -4.04 -14.51 5.08
N ARG A 131 -3.41 -13.42 5.53
CA ARG A 131 -2.06 -13.02 5.06
C ARG A 131 -0.98 -14.01 5.50
N ARG A 132 -1.06 -14.53 6.73
CA ARG A 132 -0.12 -15.51 7.28
C ARG A 132 -0.22 -16.82 6.51
N GLU A 133 -1.43 -17.29 6.22
CA GLU A 133 -1.69 -18.50 5.44
C GLU A 133 -1.17 -18.38 4.01
N LYS A 134 -1.51 -17.30 3.29
CA LYS A 134 -0.98 -17.07 1.93
C LYS A 134 0.54 -17.01 1.91
N PHE A 135 1.15 -16.46 2.95
CA PHE A 135 2.60 -16.47 3.09
C PHE A 135 3.15 -17.88 3.33
N GLN A 136 2.51 -18.69 4.16
CA GLN A 136 2.88 -20.11 4.38
C GLN A 136 2.71 -20.94 3.10
N GLN A 137 1.61 -20.77 2.37
CA GLN A 137 1.38 -21.43 1.08
C GLN A 137 2.48 -21.07 0.08
N ARG A 138 2.86 -19.79 -0.01
CA ARG A 138 3.99 -19.36 -0.85
C ARG A 138 5.32 -19.98 -0.41
N LEU A 139 5.56 -20.09 0.90
CA LEU A 139 6.74 -20.76 1.42
C LEU A 139 6.73 -22.27 1.10
N ALA A 140 5.57 -22.92 1.17
CA ALA A 140 5.43 -24.33 0.79
C ALA A 140 5.69 -24.55 -0.69
N LYS A 141 5.10 -23.73 -1.57
CA LYS A 141 5.40 -23.74 -3.01
C LYS A 141 6.88 -23.45 -3.29
N LEU A 142 7.47 -22.51 -2.55
CA LEU A 142 8.88 -22.19 -2.71
C LEU A 142 9.80 -23.35 -2.29
N LYS A 143 9.42 -24.14 -1.26
CA LYS A 143 10.18 -25.35 -0.90
C LYS A 143 10.22 -26.35 -2.05
N THR A 144 9.13 -26.49 -2.80
CA THR A 144 9.03 -27.46 -3.89
C THR A 144 9.65 -26.94 -5.19
N GLU A 145 9.42 -25.66 -5.52
CA GLU A 145 9.91 -25.05 -6.78
C GLU A 145 11.40 -24.66 -6.71
N ASP A 146 11.85 -24.11 -5.58
CA ASP A 146 13.21 -23.57 -5.41
C ASP A 146 13.69 -23.73 -3.95
N PRO A 147 14.16 -24.94 -3.57
CA PRO A 147 14.55 -25.25 -2.20
C PRO A 147 15.74 -24.40 -1.73
N GLU A 148 16.65 -23.99 -2.62
CA GLU A 148 17.77 -23.11 -2.28
C GLU A 148 17.26 -21.74 -1.82
N LYS A 149 16.35 -21.13 -2.57
CA LYS A 149 15.78 -19.83 -2.21
C LYS A 149 14.96 -19.92 -0.93
N TYR A 150 14.25 -21.02 -0.71
CA TYR A 150 13.61 -21.29 0.58
C TYR A 150 14.64 -21.32 1.73
N GLN A 151 15.74 -22.06 1.58
CA GLN A 151 16.79 -22.13 2.61
C GLN A 151 17.41 -20.76 2.89
N ARG A 152 17.63 -19.92 1.86
CA ARG A 152 18.14 -18.55 2.06
C ARG A 152 17.17 -17.70 2.88
N ILE A 153 15.87 -17.81 2.64
CA ILE A 153 14.83 -17.11 3.42
C ILE A 153 14.78 -17.65 4.86
N ALA A 154 14.86 -18.98 5.05
CA ALA A 154 14.86 -19.61 6.36
C ALA A 154 16.07 -19.15 7.21
N LYS A 155 17.29 -19.27 6.67
CA LYS A 155 18.53 -18.79 7.31
C LYS A 155 18.47 -17.30 7.64
N HIS A 156 17.96 -16.48 6.71
CA HIS A 156 17.80 -15.04 6.98
C HIS A 156 16.82 -14.78 8.13
N ARG A 157 15.71 -15.54 8.19
CA ARG A 157 14.72 -15.41 9.27
C ARG A 157 15.30 -15.80 10.62
N GLU A 158 16.06 -16.90 10.69
CA GLU A 158 16.75 -17.37 11.90
C GLU A 158 17.75 -16.33 12.40
N LYS A 159 18.64 -15.85 11.52
CA LYS A 159 19.59 -14.77 11.84
C LYS A 159 18.88 -13.52 12.39
N MET A 160 17.75 -13.12 11.79
CA MET A 160 16.98 -11.99 12.30
C MET A 160 16.28 -12.26 13.64
N GLN A 161 15.99 -13.52 13.98
CA GLN A 161 15.48 -13.90 15.30
C GLN A 161 16.59 -13.88 16.35
N GLU A 162 17.77 -14.42 16.04
CA GLU A 162 18.95 -14.35 16.89
C GLU A 162 19.32 -12.91 17.22
N LEU A 163 19.36 -12.03 16.23
CA LEU A 163 19.62 -10.60 16.47
C LEU A 163 18.57 -9.94 17.37
N ARG A 164 17.30 -10.38 17.30
CA ARG A 164 16.25 -9.90 18.20
C ARG A 164 16.40 -10.44 19.62
N LYS A 165 16.86 -11.69 19.78
CA LYS A 165 17.18 -12.29 21.08
C LYS A 165 18.39 -11.61 21.70
N LEU A 166 19.50 -11.50 20.96
CA LEU A 166 20.73 -10.82 21.38
C LEU A 166 20.44 -9.38 21.81
N LYS A 167 19.60 -8.64 21.08
CA LYS A 167 19.20 -7.29 21.47
C LYS A 167 18.45 -7.23 22.82
N LYS A 168 17.69 -8.26 23.16
CA LYS A 168 16.91 -8.33 24.41
C LYS A 168 17.75 -8.82 25.58
N GLU A 169 18.58 -9.82 25.35
CA GLU A 169 19.41 -10.48 26.36
C GLU A 169 20.64 -9.62 26.68
N ASP A 170 21.44 -9.29 25.66
CA ASP A 170 22.72 -8.58 25.82
C ASP A 170 22.80 -7.37 24.86
N PRO A 171 22.23 -6.20 25.21
CA PRO A 171 22.19 -5.04 24.32
C PRO A 171 23.59 -4.50 23.98
N GLU A 172 24.59 -4.70 24.83
CA GLU A 172 25.98 -4.30 24.58
C GLU A 172 26.64 -5.16 23.50
N LYS A 173 26.53 -6.49 23.60
CA LYS A 173 26.98 -7.41 22.54
C LYS A 173 26.25 -7.15 21.23
N PHE A 174 24.97 -6.79 21.28
CA PHE A 174 24.24 -6.38 20.08
C PHE A 174 24.84 -5.10 19.45
N ARG A 175 25.21 -4.10 20.26
CA ARG A 175 25.89 -2.89 19.76
C ARG A 175 27.25 -3.22 19.14
N GLU A 176 28.04 -4.08 19.79
CA GLU A 176 29.32 -4.55 19.27
C GLU A 176 29.15 -5.31 17.95
N TYR A 177 28.17 -6.21 17.88
CA TYR A 177 27.80 -6.91 16.65
C TYR A 177 27.50 -5.92 15.51
N LEU A 178 26.78 -4.83 15.79
CA LEU A 178 26.50 -3.80 14.80
C LEU A 178 27.73 -2.95 14.43
N LYS A 179 28.69 -2.74 15.34
CA LYS A 179 29.97 -2.11 15.01
C LYS A 179 30.73 -2.95 13.99
N ASN A 180 30.73 -4.27 14.17
CA ASN A 180 31.40 -5.23 13.27
C ASN A 180 30.63 -5.43 11.94
N HIS A 181 29.37 -5.01 11.87
CA HIS A 181 28.53 -5.12 10.67
C HIS A 181 27.97 -3.74 10.25
N PRO A 182 28.82 -2.85 9.71
CA PRO A 182 28.43 -1.46 9.39
C PRO A 182 27.24 -1.38 8.43
N HIS A 183 27.12 -2.32 7.49
CA HIS A 183 25.98 -2.40 6.57
C HIS A 183 24.65 -2.73 7.27
N LEU A 184 24.66 -3.52 8.34
CA LEU A 184 23.47 -3.80 9.15
C LEU A 184 23.14 -2.61 10.04
N ARG A 185 24.16 -1.97 10.61
CA ARG A 185 24.01 -0.77 11.43
C ARG A 185 23.33 0.35 10.65
N GLY A 186 23.85 0.73 9.49
CA GLY A 186 23.27 1.78 8.66
C GLY A 186 21.82 1.47 8.25
N ARG A 187 21.54 0.22 7.90
CA ARG A 187 20.16 -0.21 7.58
C ARG A 187 19.21 -0.15 8.77
N LEU A 188 19.68 -0.47 9.99
CA LEU A 188 18.85 -0.40 11.19
C LEU A 188 18.65 1.04 11.67
N GLU A 189 19.66 1.90 11.54
CA GLU A 189 19.59 3.34 11.79
C GLU A 189 18.59 3.99 10.81
N GLU A 190 18.68 3.73 9.50
CA GLU A 190 17.70 4.22 8.52
C GLU A 190 16.26 3.78 8.85
N ILE A 191 16.08 2.53 9.30
CA ILE A 191 14.77 2.03 9.74
C ILE A 191 14.31 2.75 11.01
N LYS A 192 15.24 3.10 11.92
CA LYS A 192 14.95 3.82 13.17
C LYS A 192 14.58 5.27 12.87
N ASP A 193 15.36 5.98 12.06
CA ASP A 193 15.10 7.37 11.65
C ASP A 193 13.74 7.47 10.96
N ARG A 194 13.44 6.55 10.05
CA ARG A 194 12.13 6.49 9.39
C ARG A 194 10.98 6.20 10.38
N ARG A 195 11.24 5.50 11.48
CA ARG A 195 10.24 5.29 12.55
C ARG A 195 10.06 6.54 13.39
N GLU A 196 11.13 7.26 13.70
CA GLU A 196 11.11 8.52 14.44
C GLU A 196 10.38 9.61 13.65
N ASP A 197 10.65 9.75 12.35
CA ASP A 197 9.90 10.66 11.45
C ASP A 197 8.40 10.36 11.44
N VAL A 198 8.03 9.08 11.40
CA VAL A 198 6.63 8.66 11.42
C VAL A 198 5.99 8.87 12.79
N ARG A 199 6.78 8.81 13.87
CA ARG A 199 6.33 9.08 15.24
C ARG A 199 6.14 10.58 15.47
N GLY A 200 7.08 11.42 15.05
CA GLY A 200 6.96 12.88 15.10
C GLY A 200 5.71 13.38 14.38
N ARG A 201 5.47 12.91 13.13
CA ARG A 201 4.22 13.24 12.41
C ARG A 201 2.95 12.80 13.12
N ARG A 202 3.02 11.75 13.96
CA ARG A 202 1.87 11.25 14.72
C ARG A 202 1.62 12.10 15.97
N GLU A 203 2.68 12.62 16.58
CA GLU A 203 2.63 13.52 17.74
C GLU A 203 2.12 14.91 17.30
N ASP A 204 2.59 15.46 16.17
CA ASP A 204 2.08 16.72 15.58
C ASP A 204 0.57 16.70 15.28
N LEU A 205 0.05 15.54 14.86
CA LEU A 205 -1.38 15.36 14.59
C LEU A 205 -2.21 15.24 15.88
N LYS A 206 -1.59 14.79 16.97
CA LYS A 206 -2.24 14.70 18.29
C LYS A 206 -2.29 16.08 18.94
N ASP A 207 -1.25 16.89 18.78
CA ASP A 207 -1.17 18.25 19.34
C ASP A 207 -2.05 19.25 18.59
N ARG A 208 -2.26 19.07 17.28
CA ARG A 208 -3.26 19.85 16.51
C ARG A 208 -4.71 19.59 16.92
N GLY A 209 -5.00 18.52 17.64
CA GLY A 209 -6.34 18.19 18.15
C GLY A 209 -6.69 18.87 19.47
N VAL A 210 -5.72 19.51 20.13
CA VAL A 210 -5.93 20.28 21.38
C VAL A 210 -5.67 21.76 21.09
N ARG A 211 -6.21 22.25 19.97
CA ARG A 211 -6.55 23.68 19.94
C ARG A 211 -7.80 23.76 20.80
N ASP A 212 -7.60 24.16 22.05
CA ASP A 212 -8.68 24.65 22.90
C ASP A 212 -9.57 25.52 22.01
N HIS A 213 -10.75 25.00 21.67
CA HIS A 213 -11.89 25.86 21.40
C HIS A 213 -12.27 26.43 22.76
N GLY A 214 -11.36 27.24 23.32
CA GLY A 214 -11.66 28.13 24.41
C GLY A 214 -12.93 28.84 23.99
N ALA A 215 -13.91 28.77 24.88
CA ALA A 215 -15.19 29.44 24.78
C ALA A 215 -14.96 30.95 24.64
N GLY A 216 -14.59 31.37 23.43
CA GLY A 216 -14.49 32.75 23.00
C GLY A 216 -15.88 33.19 22.60
N VAL A 217 -16.69 33.46 23.63
CA VAL A 217 -17.86 34.32 23.54
C VAL A 217 -17.40 35.63 22.88
N GLY A 218 -17.74 35.84 21.63
CA GLY A 218 -17.26 36.98 20.86
C GLY A 218 -17.98 37.09 19.53
N ALA A 219 -19.18 37.67 19.58
CA ALA A 219 -20.01 38.00 18.44
C ALA A 219 -19.26 38.91 17.45
N GLY A 220 -18.81 38.34 16.33
CA GLY A 220 -18.26 39.08 15.20
C GLY A 220 -19.17 38.94 13.98
N LYS A 221 -20.22 39.76 13.93
CA LYS A 221 -21.16 39.87 12.80
C LYS A 221 -20.46 40.57 11.63
N GLY A 222 -19.64 39.83 10.88
CA GLY A 222 -18.98 40.31 9.67
C GLY A 222 -19.88 40.16 8.45
N GLN A 223 -20.69 41.17 8.18
CA GLN A 223 -21.26 41.42 6.85
C GLN A 223 -20.14 41.83 5.89
N GLY A 224 -20.18 41.35 4.65
CA GLY A 224 -19.45 41.99 3.55
C GLY A 224 -18.74 41.01 2.63
N GLY A 225 -19.23 40.89 1.39
CA GLY A 225 -18.51 40.19 0.32
C GLY A 225 -19.35 39.67 -0.83
N ALA A 226 -20.47 40.33 -1.16
CA ALA A 226 -21.26 40.00 -2.34
C ALA A 226 -20.61 40.55 -3.63
N HIS A 227 -19.49 39.99 -4.10
CA HIS A 227 -18.96 40.31 -5.43
C HIS A 227 -18.23 39.13 -6.08
N ARG A 228 -18.92 38.43 -7.00
CA ARG A 228 -18.43 38.08 -8.35
C ARG A 228 -19.52 37.32 -9.10
N ALA A 229 -20.51 38.07 -9.58
CA ALA A 229 -21.18 37.74 -10.82
C ALA A 229 -20.26 38.22 -11.95
N GLY A 230 -19.78 37.30 -12.79
CA GLY A 230 -18.81 37.61 -13.84
C GLY A 230 -18.68 36.48 -14.85
N GLY A 231 -19.73 36.29 -15.65
CA GLY A 231 -19.66 36.01 -17.09
C GLY A 231 -19.14 34.64 -17.58
N PRO A 232 -19.95 33.86 -18.31
CA PRO A 232 -19.43 32.78 -19.16
C PRO A 232 -18.73 33.35 -20.40
N ALA A 233 -17.50 32.92 -20.65
CA ALA A 233 -16.79 33.23 -21.89
C ALA A 233 -17.38 32.47 -23.10
N PRO A 234 -17.57 33.11 -24.27
CA PRO A 234 -18.10 32.46 -25.45
C PRO A 234 -17.09 31.52 -26.12
N ARG A 235 -17.60 30.37 -26.58
CA ARG A 235 -16.92 29.39 -27.43
C ARG A 235 -16.60 30.00 -28.80
N GLY A 236 -15.31 30.14 -29.11
CA GLY A 236 -14.84 30.38 -30.47
C GLY A 236 -14.95 29.10 -31.31
N THR A 237 -15.95 29.06 -32.19
CA THR A 237 -16.04 28.13 -33.32
C THR A 237 -15.29 28.73 -34.51
N GLY A 238 -14.06 28.30 -34.77
CA GLY A 238 -13.40 28.42 -36.07
C GLY A 238 -13.11 27.01 -36.57
N GLY A 239 -13.28 26.63 -37.83
CA GLY A 239 -13.63 27.34 -39.04
C GLY A 239 -13.40 26.32 -40.15
N LYS A 240 -14.42 26.09 -40.98
CA LYS A 240 -14.37 25.18 -42.12
C LYS A 240 -13.36 25.70 -43.14
N GLY A 241 -12.29 24.95 -43.40
CA GLY A 241 -11.51 25.08 -44.62
C GLY A 241 -12.01 24.05 -45.63
N LYS A 242 -12.78 24.51 -46.63
CA LYS A 242 -12.94 23.83 -47.92
C LYS A 242 -12.03 24.55 -48.92
N LYS A 243 -11.13 23.82 -49.57
CA LYS A 243 -10.95 23.75 -51.03
C LYS A 243 -9.85 22.74 -51.32
#